data_AF-A0A9W5V359-F1
#
_entry.id   AF-A0A9W5V359-F1
#
_cell.length_a   1.000
_cell.length_b   1.000
_cell.length_c   1.000
_cell.angle_alpha   90.00
_cell.angle_beta   90.00
_cell.angle_gamma   90.00
#
_symmetry.space_group_name_H-M   'P 1'
#
loop_
_entity.id
_entity.type
_entity.pdbx_description
1 polymer ?
#
loop_
_entity_poly.entity_id
_entity_poly.type
_entity_poly.pdbx_seq_one_letter_code
_entity_poly.pdbx_strand_id
1 'polypeptide(L)' 'MNNYICTTCGVQYPENEEAPSHCKICNEERPYVNPIGQSWITLETMQNSNLY' A
#
# COMPACT_ATOMS: atom_id res chain seq x y z
N MET A 1 -2.30 9.97 12.48
CA MET A 1 -1.16 9.42 11.73
C MET A 1 -1.38 7.91 11.65
N ASN A 2 -1.19 7.30 10.47
CA ASN A 2 -1.56 5.91 10.19
C ASN A 2 -0.42 5.17 9.48
N ASN A 3 -0.35 3.85 9.67
CA ASN A 3 0.51 2.97 8.86
C ASN A 3 -0.22 2.62 7.56
N TYR A 4 0.41 2.93 6.43
CA TYR A 4 -0.15 2.65 5.11
C TYR A 4 0.46 1.39 4.50
N ILE A 5 -0.40 0.51 4.01
CA ILE A 5 -0.06 -0.75 3.36
C ILE A 5 -0.37 -0.59 1.86
N CYS A 6 0.62 -0.88 1.02
CA CYS A 6 0.41 -0.89 -0.42
C CYS A 6 -0.39 -2.13 -0.81
N THR A 7 -1.59 -1.97 -1.35
CA THR A 7 -2.43 -3.12 -1.73
C THR A 7 -1.88 -3.88 -2.94
N THR A 8 -0.94 -3.28 -3.69
CA THR A 8 -0.32 -3.87 -4.87
C THR A 8 0.78 -4.87 -4.54
N CYS A 9 1.59 -4.61 -3.50
CA CYS A 9 2.73 -5.47 -3.13
C CYS A 9 2.74 -5.91 -1.66
N GLY A 10 1.83 -5.41 -0.83
CA GLY A 10 1.69 -5.78 0.58
C GLY A 10 2.68 -5.11 1.54
N VAL A 11 3.59 -4.25 1.08
CA VAL A 11 4.52 -3.57 1.99
C VAL A 11 3.80 -2.55 2.85
N GLN A 12 4.15 -2.51 4.14
CA GLN A 12 3.72 -1.47 5.07
C GLN A 12 4.79 -0.39 5.22
N TYR A 13 4.38 0.87 5.16
CA TYR A 13 5.21 2.03 5.44
C TYR A 13 5.05 2.47 6.90
N PRO A 14 6.04 3.20 7.44
CA PRO A 14 5.93 3.81 8.77
C PRO A 14 4.74 4.77 8.87
N GLU A 15 4.40 5.10 10.11
CA GLU A 15 3.30 5.99 10.43
C GLU A 15 3.49 7.35 9.76
N ASN A 16 2.47 7.80 9.04
CA ASN A 16 2.48 9.08 8.34
C ASN A 16 1.10 9.74 8.42
N GLU A 17 1.03 11.06 8.20
CA GLU A 17 -0.26 11.78 8.13
C GLU A 17 -1.04 11.41 6.87
N GLU A 18 -0.32 11.16 5.77
CA GLU A 18 -0.89 10.84 4.47
C GLU A 18 -0.18 9.64 3.82
N ALA A 19 -0.89 8.96 2.93
CA ALA A 19 -0.31 7.86 2.15
C ALA A 19 0.82 8.38 1.24
N PRO A 20 1.94 7.66 1.08
CA PRO A 20 3.00 8.05 0.16
C PRO A 20 2.45 8.20 -1.27
N SER A 21 2.93 9.19 -2.02
CA SER A 21 2.47 9.38 -3.41
C SER A 21 2.72 8.15 -4.28
N HIS A 22 3.82 7.42 -3.99
CA HIS A 22 4.15 6.17 -4.65
C HIS A 22 4.87 5.22 -3.69
N CYS A 23 4.62 3.93 -3.86
CA CYS A 23 5.37 2.85 -3.26
C CYS A 23 6.71 2.68 -3.99
N LYS A 24 7.82 2.91 -3.27
CA LYS A 24 9.19 2.69 -3.78
C LYS A 24 9.39 1.26 -4.30
N ILE A 25 8.84 0.26 -3.61
CA ILE A 25 8.95 -1.15 -4.02
C ILE A 25 8.26 -1.43 -5.36
N CYS A 26 7.13 -0.78 -5.63
CA CYS A 26 6.42 -0.91 -6.90
C CYS A 26 7.03 -0.04 -8.02
N ASN A 27 7.77 1.01 -7.67
CA ASN A 27 8.50 1.86 -8.61
C ASN A 27 9.91 1.35 -8.95
N GLU A 28 10.44 0.41 -8.17
CA GLU A 28 11.64 -0.34 -8.54
C GLU A 28 11.34 -1.26 -9.72
N GLU A 29 12.36 -1.56 -10.53
CA GLU A 29 12.26 -2.50 -11.66
C GLU A 29 11.99 -3.93 -11.14
N ARG A 30 10.71 -4.21 -10.89
CA ARG A 30 10.24 -5.55 -10.53
C ARG A 30 9.77 -6.30 -11.77
N PRO A 31 9.95 -7.62 -11.79
CA PRO A 31 9.48 -8.47 -12.89
C PRO A 31 7.94 -8.48 -13.02
N TYR A 32 7.21 -8.04 -11.98
CA TYR A 32 5.75 -7.90 -12.03
C TYR A 32 5.29 -6.78 -11.09
N VAL A 33 4.54 -5.83 -11.64
CA VAL A 33 3.78 -4.81 -10.91
C VAL A 33 2.34 -4.89 -11.43
N ASN A 34 1.36 -4.82 -10.53
CA ASN A 34 -0.04 -4.86 -10.93
C ASN A 34 -0.36 -3.65 -11.86
N PRO A 35 -0.88 -3.89 -13.08
CA PRO A 35 -1.13 -2.84 -14.06
C PRO A 35 -2.25 -1.86 -13.64
N ILE A 36 -3.05 -2.20 -12.63
CA ILE A 36 -4.14 -1.36 -12.12
C ILE A 36 -3.58 -0.15 -11.32
N GLY A 37 -2.28 -0.14 -11.03
CA GLY A 37 -1.58 0.94 -10.34
C GLY A 37 -1.30 0.63 -8.87
N GLN A 38 -0.92 1.68 -8.14
CA GLN A 38 -0.58 1.60 -6.72
C GLN A 38 -1.70 2.19 -5.89
N SER A 39 -2.19 1.42 -4.93
CA SER A 39 -3.21 1.86 -3.99
C SER A 39 -2.77 1.58 -2.55
N TRP A 40 -3.42 2.27 -1.61
CA TRP A 40 -3.09 2.23 -0.19
C TRP A 40 -4.31 1.85 0.64
N ILE A 41 -4.06 1.11 1.71
CA ILE A 41 -5.03 0.80 2.75
C ILE A 41 -4.35 0.96 4.12
N THR A 42 -5.10 1.20 5.19
CA THR A 42 -4.55 1.12 6.55
C THR A 42 -4.88 -0.25 7.15
N LEU A 43 -4.12 -0.66 8.17
CA LEU A 43 -4.39 -1.92 8.86
C LEU A 43 -5.81 -1.95 9.45
N GLU A 44 -6.27 -0.84 10.03
CA GLU A 44 -7.62 -0.70 10.56
C GLU A 44 -8.68 -0.89 9.47
N THR A 45 -8.53 -0.21 8.33
CA THR A 45 -9.47 -0.38 7.21
C THR A 45 -9.45 -1.81 6.68
N MET A 46 -8.27 -2.44 6.60
CA MET A 46 -8.14 -3.83 6.15
C MET A 46 -8.94 -4.78 7.05
N GLN A 47 -8.77 -4.68 8.36
CA GLN A 47 -9.49 -5.50 9.36
C GLN A 47 -11.02 -5.29 9.30
N ASN A 48 -11.48 -4.07 9.01
CA ASN A 48 -12.90 -3.76 8.97
C ASN A 48 -13.56 -4.08 7.61
N SER A 49 -12.78 -4.20 6.53
CA SER A 49 -13.32 -4.27 5.17
C SER A 49 -13.95 -5.61 4.78
N ASN A 50 -13.66 -6.73 5.46
CA ASN A 50 -14.06 -8.09 5.03
C ASN A 50 -13.68 -8.45 3.57
N LEU A 51 -12.82 -7.65 2.93
CA LEU A 51 -12.37 -7.84 1.55
C LEU A 51 -11.18 -8.81 1.44
N TYR A 52 -10.59 -9.18 2.58
CA TYR A 52 -9.41 -10.01 2.76
C TYR A 52 -9.63 -10.96 3.94
#